data_AF-A0A843DDB6-F1
#
_entry.id   AF-A0A843DDB6-F1
#
_cell.length_a   1.000
_cell.length_b   1.000
_cell.length_c   1.000
_cell.angle_alpha   90.00
_cell.angle_beta   90.00
_cell.angle_gamma   90.00
#
_symmetry.space_group_name_H-M   'P 1'
#
loop_
_entity.id
_entity.type
_entity.pdbx_description
1 polymer ?
#
loop_
_entity_poly.entity_id
_entity_poly.type
_entity_poly.pdbx_seq_one_letter_code
_entity_poly.pdbx_strand_id
1 'polypeptide(L)' 'MEKSEEMFQKALDASEIRGAITCAEATALCRIYQFDMVAFREFCDKTGIKFKKCQFGCFE' A
#
# COMPACT_ATOMS: atom_id res chain seq x y z
N MET A 1 -13.09 -13.37 -4.55
CA MET A 1 -12.29 -12.12 -4.37
C MET A 1 -10.96 -12.37 -3.65
N GLU A 2 -10.62 -13.61 -3.30
CA GLU A 2 -9.53 -13.96 -2.37
C GLU A 2 -8.09 -13.70 -2.88
N LYS A 3 -7.87 -13.58 -4.20
CA LYS A 3 -6.50 -13.51 -4.76
C LYS A 3 -5.83 -12.14 -4.67
N SER A 4 -6.60 -11.04 -4.61
CA SER A 4 -6.02 -9.69 -4.65
C SER A 4 -5.40 -9.29 -3.31
N GLU A 5 -6.01 -9.72 -2.21
CA GLU A 5 -5.56 -9.41 -0.83
C GLU A 5 -4.21 -10.08 -0.51
N GLU A 6 -4.03 -11.32 -0.96
CA GLU A 6 -2.77 -12.05 -0.79
C GLU A 6 -1.60 -11.40 -1.55
N MET A 7 -1.87 -10.82 -2.73
CA MET A 7 -0.87 -10.08 -3.50
C MET A 7 -0.47 -8.78 -2.80
N PHE A 8 -1.42 -8.05 -2.22
CA PHE A 8 -1.12 -6.84 -1.45
C PHE A 8 -0.26 -7.17 -0.22
N GLN A 9 -0.59 -8.25 0.49
CA GLN A 9 0.17 -8.70 1.65
C GLN A 9 1.61 -9.10 1.26
N LYS A 10 1.80 -9.82 0.14
CA LYS A 10 3.12 -10.17 -0.37
C LYS A 10 3.94 -8.96 -0.80
N ALA A 11 3.31 -7.97 -1.44
CA ALA A 11 3.96 -6.74 -1.85
C ALA A 11 4.44 -5.92 -0.63
N LEU A 12 3.62 -5.86 0.42
CA LEU A 12 3.98 -5.23 1.69
C LEU A 12 5.16 -5.95 2.37
N ASP A 13 5.13 -7.28 2.44
CA ASP A 13 6.22 -8.07 3.03
C ASP A 13 7.51 -7.95 2.22
N ALA A 14 7.43 -7.92 0.89
CA ALA A 14 8.57 -7.69 0.00
C ALA A 14 9.19 -6.30 0.16
N SER A 15 8.41 -5.30 0.58
CA SER A 15 8.90 -3.95 0.93
C SER A 15 9.18 -3.78 2.43
N GLU A 16 9.18 -4.86 3.21
CA GLU A 16 9.41 -4.85 4.67
C GLU A 16 8.43 -3.95 5.44
N ILE A 17 7.25 -3.70 4.88
CA ILE A 17 6.24 -2.82 5.46
C ILE A 17 5.37 -3.60 6.43
N ARG A 18 5.56 -3.31 7.72
CA ARG A 18 4.81 -3.94 8.81
C ARG A 18 4.03 -2.91 9.61
N GLY A 19 2.72 -2.89 9.38
CA GLY A 19 1.74 -2.13 10.17
C GLY A 19 1.57 -0.65 9.81
N ALA A 20 2.51 -0.01 9.12
CA ALA A 20 2.32 1.34 8.62
C ALA A 20 3.05 1.58 7.29
N ILE A 21 2.36 2.17 6.33
CA ILE A 21 2.88 2.47 4.98
C ILE A 21 2.91 3.98 4.73
N THR A 22 3.89 4.48 4.00
CA THR A 22 3.89 5.87 3.51
C THR A 22 3.15 6.00 2.18
N CYS A 23 2.59 7.17 1.86
CA CYS A 23 1.93 7.39 0.57
C CYS A 23 2.88 7.17 -0.62
N ALA A 24 4.17 7.49 -0.44
CA ALA A 24 5.22 7.24 -1.43
C ALA A 24 5.41 5.74 -1.69
N GLU A 25 5.53 4.93 -0.62
CA GLU A 25 5.66 3.48 -0.75
C GLU A 25 4.40 2.83 -1.32
N ALA A 26 3.21 3.28 -0.90
CA ALA A 26 1.95 2.78 -1.45
C ALA A 26 1.83 3.09 -2.95
N THR A 27 2.24 4.28 -3.37
CA THR A 27 2.26 4.70 -4.78
C THR A 27 3.29 3.90 -5.57
N ALA A 28 4.49 3.69 -5.00
CA ALA A 28 5.53 2.89 -5.62
C ALA A 28 5.08 1.43 -5.79
N LEU A 29 4.52 0.81 -4.75
CA LEU A 29 3.94 -0.53 -4.82
C LEU A 29 2.83 -0.62 -5.85
N CYS A 30 1.90 0.34 -5.87
CA CYS A 30 0.84 0.37 -6.87
C CYS A 30 1.39 0.49 -8.29
N ARG A 31 2.46 1.26 -8.53
CA ARG A 31 3.12 1.35 -9.84
C ARG A 31 3.86 0.07 -10.21
N ILE A 32 4.64 -0.49 -9.29
CA ILE A 32 5.48 -1.69 -9.54
C ILE A 32 4.59 -2.90 -9.86
N TYR A 33 3.54 -3.08 -9.08
CA TYR A 33 2.65 -4.24 -9.20
C TYR A 33 1.39 -3.94 -10.02
N GLN A 34 1.27 -2.73 -10.58
CA GLN A 34 0.10 -2.23 -11.31
C GLN A 34 -1.21 -2.45 -10.54
N PHE A 35 -1.17 -2.24 -9.23
CA PHE A 35 -2.34 -2.36 -8.38
C PHE A 35 -3.22 -1.11 -8.44
N ASP A 36 -4.52 -1.33 -8.30
CA ASP A 36 -5.46 -0.25 -8.11
C ASP A 36 -5.30 0.34 -6.70
N MET A 37 -5.03 1.65 -6.65
CA MET A 37 -4.77 2.37 -5.41
C MET A 37 -5.99 2.38 -4.47
N VAL A 38 -7.21 2.32 -5.03
CA VAL A 38 -8.46 2.27 -4.24
C VAL A 38 -8.57 0.90 -3.58
N ALA A 39 -8.37 -0.18 -4.33
CA ALA A 39 -8.39 -1.54 -3.80
C ALA A 39 -7.29 -1.77 -2.75
N PHE A 40 -6.08 -1.26 -3.01
CA PHE A 40 -4.97 -1.34 -2.06
C PHE A 40 -5.27 -0.56 -0.77
N ARG A 41 -5.87 0.62 -0.88
CA ARG A 41 -6.23 1.42 0.30
C ARG A 41 -7.34 0.78 1.12
N GLU A 42 -8.35 0.20 0.48
CA GLU A 42 -9.39 -0.57 1.17
C GLU A 42 -8.78 -1.78 1.91
N PHE A 43 -7.85 -2.49 1.28
CA PHE A 43 -7.13 -3.59 1.92
C PHE A 43 -6.32 -3.13 3.13
N CYS A 44 -5.55 -2.06 3.01
CA CYS A 44 -4.80 -1.49 4.13
C CYS A 44 -5.72 -1.06 5.28
N ASP A 45 -6.87 -0.45 4.99
CA ASP A 45 -7.86 -0.06 6.01
C ASP A 45 -8.43 -1.29 6.74
N LYS A 46 -8.83 -2.32 5.99
CA LYS A 46 -9.33 -3.60 6.53
C LYS A 46 -8.30 -4.35 7.37
N THR A 47 -7.02 -4.32 6.98
CA THR A 47 -5.92 -5.00 7.68
C THR A 47 -5.34 -4.18 8.84
N GLY A 48 -5.80 -2.93 9.02
CA GLY A 48 -5.32 -2.05 10.07
C GLY A 48 -3.94 -1.43 9.79
N ILE A 49 -3.47 -1.48 8.54
CA ILE A 49 -2.23 -0.82 8.12
C ILE A 49 -2.48 0.69 8.07
N LYS A 50 -1.73 1.43 8.89
CA LYS A 50 -1.88 2.88 8.98
C LYS A 50 -1.10 3.55 7.87
N PHE A 51 -1.77 4.36 7.06
CA PHE A 51 -1.07 5.30 6.20
C PHE A 51 -0.43 6.38 7.08
N LYS A 52 0.90 6.37 7.18
CA LYS A 52 1.64 7.51 7.75
C LYS A 52 1.37 8.70 6.85
N LYS A 53 0.95 9.83 7.44
CA LYS A 53 0.85 11.10 6.72
C LYS A 53 2.19 11.34 6.03
N CYS A 54 2.21 11.27 4.71
CA CYS A 54 3.35 11.73 3.93
C CYS A 54 3.56 13.19 4.30
N GLN A 55 4.59 13.45 5.10
CA GLN A 55 4.93 14.79 5.58
C GLN A 55 5.51 15.66 4.47
N PHE A 56 5.75 15.09 3.29
CA PHE A 56 6.15 15.79 2.09
C PHE A 56 4.97 15.91 1.15
N GLY A 57 4.50 17.14 0.98
CA GLY A 57 3.68 17.50 -0.18
C GLY A 57 4.44 17.09 -1.43
N CYS A 58 3.96 16.04 -2.09
CA CYS A 58 4.60 15.53 -3.30
C CYS A 58 4.27 16.51 -4.41
N PHE A 59 5.22 17.42 -4.66
CA PHE A 59 5.37 18.14 -5.90
C PHE A 59 5.57 17.11 -7.02
N GLU A 60 4.59 16.98 -7.90
CA GLU A 60 4.70 17.14 -9.36
C GLU A 60 3.34 17.63 -9.89
#